data_AF-A0A2E7PHI5-F1
#
_entry.id   AF-A0A2E7PHI5-F1
#
_cell.length_a   1.000
_cell.length_b   1.000
_cell.length_c   1.000
_cell.angle_alpha   90.00
_cell.angle_beta   90.00
_cell.angle_gamma   90.00
#
_symmetry.space_group_name_H-M   'P 1'
#
loop_
_entity.id
_entity.type
_entity.pdbx_description
1 polymer ?
#
loop_
_entity_poly.entity_id
_entity_poly.type
_entity_poly.pdbx_seq_one_letter_code
_entity_poly.pdbx_strand_id
1 'polypeptide(L)'
;MRNGRRIRLTATERAEAVAILLHLLVDRLEADRKNQTILRRLNRLEYRRTVGDLLGLNVTFWDPSARFPEDETGHGLDNVGETLVTSDFLLSQQLAAATEALDRAIQFEPRPRSQRVAASPPAPHYKQTALTRHHWEENTQEYLSLFARAQGTKGGFAVIP
;
A
#
# COMPACT_ATOMS: atom_id res chain seq x y z
N MET A 1 -9.97 26.38 -72.07
CA MET A 1 -8.84 25.63 -71.46
C MET A 1 -8.23 26.50 -70.37
N ARG A 2 -8.61 26.33 -69.09
CA ARG A 2 -8.02 27.10 -67.97
C ARG A 2 -6.85 26.30 -67.39
N ASN A 3 -5.63 26.75 -67.66
CA ASN A 3 -4.40 26.18 -67.13
C ASN A 3 -4.40 26.28 -65.59
N GLY A 4 -4.45 25.13 -64.91
CA GLY A 4 -4.32 25.03 -63.47
C GLY A 4 -2.91 25.40 -63.03
N ARG A 5 -2.71 26.63 -62.53
CA ARG A 5 -1.49 27.03 -61.81
C ARG A 5 -1.38 26.12 -60.58
N ARG A 6 -0.40 25.22 -60.56
CA ARG A 6 0.02 24.55 -59.33
C ARG A 6 0.63 25.63 -58.41
N ILE A 7 -0.13 26.09 -57.42
CA ILE A 7 0.35 27.01 -56.39
C ILE A 7 1.38 26.24 -55.56
N ARG A 8 2.66 26.47 -55.82
CA ARG A 8 3.76 25.89 -55.05
C ARG A 8 4.05 26.86 -53.91
N LEU A 9 3.69 26.49 -52.69
CA LEU A 9 3.95 27.29 -51.49
C LEU A 9 5.43 27.69 -51.44
N THR A 10 5.72 28.93 -51.06
CA THR A 10 7.09 29.41 -50.83
C THR A 10 7.70 28.75 -49.60
N ALA A 11 9.02 28.86 -49.39
CA ALA A 11 9.67 28.26 -48.22
C ALA A 11 9.12 28.83 -46.90
N THR A 12 8.80 30.12 -46.87
CA THR A 12 8.24 30.82 -45.71
C THR A 12 6.81 30.35 -45.40
N GLU A 13 5.93 30.32 -46.40
CA GLU A 13 4.55 29.85 -46.22
C GLU A 13 4.50 28.38 -45.78
N ARG A 14 5.43 27.54 -46.27
CA ARG A 14 5.55 26.16 -45.79
C ARG A 14 5.99 26.09 -44.33
N ALA A 15 6.94 26.93 -43.92
CA ALA A 15 7.41 26.95 -42.53
C ALA A 15 6.31 27.41 -41.57
N GLU A 16 5.53 28.43 -41.94
CA GLU A 16 4.37 28.89 -41.17
C GLU A 16 3.29 27.81 -41.06
N ALA A 17 2.94 27.16 -42.17
CA ALA A 17 1.98 26.07 -42.17
C ALA A 17 2.43 24.89 -41.28
N VAL A 18 3.71 24.53 -41.33
CA VAL A 18 4.30 23.50 -40.46
C VAL A 18 4.25 23.93 -39.00
N ALA A 19 4.58 25.18 -38.68
CA ALA A 19 4.53 25.69 -37.31
C ALA A 19 3.11 25.63 -36.73
N ILE A 20 2.09 26.02 -37.50
CA ILE A 20 0.68 25.94 -37.10
C ILE A 20 0.27 24.49 -36.85
N LEU A 21 0.61 23.59 -37.78
CA LEU A 21 0.28 22.17 -37.65
C LEU A 21 0.95 21.56 -36.42
N LEU A 22 2.22 21.88 -36.18
CA LEU A 22 2.96 21.37 -35.02
C LEU A 22 2.33 21.84 -33.71
N HIS A 23 1.94 23.11 -33.58
CA HIS A 23 1.26 23.59 -32.38
C HIS A 23 -0.06 22.84 -32.13
N LEU A 24 -0.90 22.72 -33.16
CA LEU A 24 -2.17 21.97 -33.06
C LEU A 24 -1.96 20.50 -32.67
N LEU A 25 -0.95 19.86 -33.23
CA LEU A 25 -0.61 18.46 -32.92
C LEU A 25 -0.11 18.33 -31.48
N VAL A 26 0.77 19.23 -31.02
CA VAL A 26 1.26 19.22 -29.64
C VAL A 26 0.11 19.44 -28.65
N ASP A 27 -0.75 20.44 -28.88
CA ASP A 27 -1.91 20.69 -28.02
C ASP A 27 -2.85 19.48 -27.97
N ARG A 28 -3.06 18.82 -29.11
CA ARG A 28 -3.88 17.61 -29.18
C ARG A 28 -3.24 16.44 -28.41
N LEU A 29 -1.95 16.23 -28.59
CA LEU A 29 -1.21 15.15 -27.90
C LEU A 29 -1.22 15.38 -26.38
N GLU A 30 -1.04 16.61 -25.92
CA GLU A 30 -1.11 16.95 -24.50
C GLU A 30 -2.52 16.79 -23.93
N ALA A 31 -3.56 17.12 -24.69
CA ALA A 31 -4.95 16.85 -24.29
C ALA A 31 -5.26 15.35 -24.22
N ASP A 32 -4.78 14.55 -25.17
CA ASP A 32 -4.97 13.10 -25.16
C ASP A 32 -4.20 12.43 -24.01
N ARG A 33 -2.99 12.92 -23.66
CA ARG A 33 -2.24 12.44 -22.47
C ARG A 33 -3.01 12.65 -21.16
N LYS A 34 -3.69 13.79 -21.01
CA LYS A 34 -4.52 14.07 -19.81
C LYS A 34 -5.72 13.13 -19.65
N ASN A 35 -6.18 12.53 -20.75
CA ASN A 35 -7.31 11.60 -20.74
C ASN A 35 -6.88 10.13 -20.58
N GLN A 36 -5.58 9.85 -20.45
CA GLN A 36 -5.07 8.51 -20.25
C GLN A 36 -4.74 8.28 -18.78
N THR A 37 -5.29 7.20 -18.21
CA THR A 37 -4.84 6.71 -16.91
C THR A 37 -3.40 6.26 -17.02
N ILE A 38 -2.49 7.03 -16.44
CA ILE A 38 -1.06 6.69 -16.40
C ILE A 38 -0.88 5.46 -15.52
N LEU A 39 -0.08 4.50 -15.99
CA LEU A 39 0.36 3.39 -15.15
C LEU A 39 1.24 3.97 -14.02
N ARG A 40 0.77 3.85 -12.79
CA ARG A 40 1.49 4.28 -11.59
C ARG A 40 1.74 3.11 -10.65
N ARG A 41 2.78 3.21 -9.83
CA ARG A 41 2.93 2.32 -8.68
C ARG A 41 1.88 2.63 -7.60
N LEU A 42 1.70 1.69 -6.69
CA LEU A 42 0.95 1.92 -5.45
C LEU A 42 1.80 2.78 -4.51
N ASN A 43 1.16 3.70 -3.81
CA ASN A 43 1.81 4.42 -2.72
C ASN A 43 1.95 3.49 -1.48
N ARG A 44 2.69 3.93 -0.47
CA ARG A 44 3.01 3.16 0.73
C ARG A 44 1.76 2.70 1.49
N LEU A 45 0.73 3.54 1.55
CA LEU A 45 -0.53 3.25 2.23
C LEU A 45 -1.38 2.26 1.42
N GLU A 46 -1.49 2.48 0.12
CA GLU A 46 -2.20 1.63 -0.84
C GLU A 46 -1.59 0.24 -0.89
N TYR A 47 -0.25 0.15 -0.96
CA TYR A 47 0.45 -1.13 -0.93
C TYR A 47 0.15 -1.90 0.35
N ARG A 48 0.25 -1.23 1.50
CA ARG A 48 -0.04 -1.84 2.81
C ARG A 48 -1.45 -2.41 2.88
N ARG A 49 -2.44 -1.63 2.46
CA ARG A 49 -3.86 -2.07 2.45
C ARG A 49 -4.07 -3.21 1.48
N THR A 50 -3.58 -3.07 0.25
CA THR A 50 -3.73 -4.08 -0.81
C THR A 50 -3.14 -5.43 -0.40
N VAL A 51 -1.92 -5.45 0.17
CA VAL A 51 -1.31 -6.70 0.64
C VAL A 51 -2.10 -7.32 1.80
N GLY A 52 -2.57 -6.50 2.73
CA GLY A 52 -3.45 -6.95 3.82
C GLY A 52 -4.74 -7.59 3.32
N ASP A 53 -5.41 -6.93 2.37
CA ASP A 53 -6.68 -7.36 1.81
C ASP A 53 -6.54 -8.63 0.97
N LEU A 54 -5.51 -8.71 0.11
CA LEU A 54 -5.27 -9.87 -0.76
C LEU A 54 -4.89 -11.13 0.02
N LEU A 55 -4.15 -10.98 1.12
CA LEU A 55 -3.61 -12.10 1.90
C LEU A 55 -4.37 -12.35 3.22
N GLY A 56 -5.40 -11.55 3.53
CA GLY A 56 -6.14 -11.65 4.78
C GLY A 56 -5.31 -11.33 6.03
N LEU A 57 -4.27 -10.50 5.89
CA LEU A 57 -3.36 -10.16 6.98
C LEU A 57 -3.82 -8.90 7.73
N ASN A 58 -3.75 -8.92 9.06
CA ASN A 58 -4.05 -7.73 9.85
C ASN A 58 -2.84 -6.77 9.87
N VAL A 59 -2.89 -5.77 9.00
CA VAL A 59 -1.81 -4.78 8.82
C VAL A 59 -1.77 -3.69 9.91
N THR A 60 -2.65 -3.75 10.91
CA THR A 60 -2.58 -2.87 12.08
C THR A 60 -1.49 -3.33 13.06
N PHE A 61 -1.29 -4.66 13.16
CA PHE A 61 -0.26 -5.25 14.03
C PHE A 61 1.08 -5.47 13.33
N TRP A 62 1.10 -5.47 12.00
CA TRP A 62 2.29 -5.66 11.19
C TRP A 62 2.22 -4.78 9.94
N ASP A 63 3.19 -3.86 9.80
CA ASP A 63 3.23 -2.95 8.66
C ASP A 63 4.24 -3.44 7.59
N PRO A 64 3.78 -4.02 6.46
CA PRO A 64 4.67 -4.43 5.36
C PRO A 64 5.41 -3.27 4.69
N SER A 65 4.92 -2.03 4.83
CA SER A 65 5.46 -0.86 4.16
C SER A 65 6.32 0.01 5.07
N ALA A 66 6.66 -0.49 6.27
CA ALA A 66 7.44 0.22 7.29
C ALA A 66 8.85 0.63 6.83
N ARG A 67 9.44 -0.08 5.87
CA ARG A 67 10.79 0.18 5.35
C ARG A 67 10.81 1.03 4.08
N PHE A 68 9.66 1.44 3.57
CA PHE A 68 9.61 2.21 2.33
C PHE A 68 9.99 3.67 2.59
N PRO A 69 10.63 4.35 1.63
CA PRO A 69 10.74 5.80 1.66
C PRO A 69 9.35 6.45 1.69
N GLU A 70 9.29 7.72 2.11
CA GLU A 70 8.08 8.52 1.98
C GLU A 70 7.76 8.77 0.50
N ASP A 71 6.47 8.81 0.19
CA ASP A 71 6.00 9.14 -1.15
C ASP A 71 5.97 10.66 -1.34
N GLU A 72 6.38 11.13 -2.50
CA GLU A 72 6.32 12.53 -2.85
C GLU A 72 4.88 12.98 -3.11
N THR A 73 4.50 14.12 -2.53
CA THR A 73 3.19 14.71 -2.74
C THR A 73 3.18 15.62 -3.97
N GLY A 74 2.31 15.35 -4.94
CA GLY A 74 1.99 16.24 -6.05
C GLY A 74 0.68 16.97 -5.79
N HIS A 75 0.65 18.31 -5.88
CA HIS A 75 -0.56 19.11 -5.61
C HIS A 75 -1.22 18.84 -4.24
N GLY A 76 -0.42 18.41 -3.23
CA GLY A 76 -0.91 18.03 -1.90
C GLY A 76 -1.49 16.62 -1.81
N LEU A 77 -1.35 15.80 -2.87
CA LEU A 77 -1.83 14.42 -2.93
C LEU A 77 -0.63 13.46 -3.12
N ASP A 78 -0.66 12.33 -2.41
CA ASP A 78 0.38 11.29 -2.43
C ASP A 78 0.05 10.13 -3.39
N ASN A 79 -0.97 10.32 -4.25
CA ASN A 79 -1.44 9.32 -5.22
C ASN A 79 -1.28 9.78 -6.68
N VAL A 80 -0.61 10.91 -6.90
CA VAL A 80 -0.34 11.46 -8.23
C VAL A 80 0.71 10.60 -8.94
N GLY A 81 0.35 10.04 -10.09
CA GLY A 81 1.19 9.07 -10.80
C GLY A 81 2.54 9.65 -11.22
N GLU A 82 2.57 10.91 -11.62
CA GLU A 82 3.76 11.62 -12.06
C GLU A 82 4.80 11.84 -10.96
N THR A 83 4.39 11.89 -9.69
CA THR A 83 5.30 12.05 -8.55
C THR A 83 5.74 10.71 -7.94
N LEU A 84 5.01 9.63 -8.23
CA LEU A 84 5.32 8.29 -7.73
C LEU A 84 6.44 7.63 -8.55
N VAL A 85 7.66 8.08 -8.34
CA VAL A 85 8.87 7.49 -8.95
C VAL A 85 9.21 6.17 -8.27
N THR A 86 9.61 5.17 -9.06
CA THR A 86 10.12 3.88 -8.58
C THR A 86 11.64 3.88 -8.59
N SER A 87 12.25 3.65 -7.43
CA SER A 87 13.69 3.44 -7.29
C SER A 87 14.04 1.96 -7.12
N ASP A 88 15.27 1.59 -7.43
CA ASP A 88 15.78 0.22 -7.24
C ASP A 88 15.70 -0.24 -5.76
N PHE A 89 15.98 0.69 -4.84
CA PHE A 89 15.83 0.46 -3.41
C PHE A 89 14.37 0.17 -3.03
N LEU A 90 13.42 0.99 -3.50
CA LEU A 90 12.00 0.79 -3.21
C LEU A 90 11.51 -0.54 -3.76
N LEU A 91 11.88 -0.89 -5.00
CA LEU A 91 11.51 -2.17 -5.61
C LEU A 91 12.04 -3.35 -4.79
N SER A 92 13.30 -3.28 -4.35
CA SER A 92 13.91 -4.30 -3.50
C SER A 92 13.15 -4.47 -2.17
N GLN A 93 12.74 -3.38 -1.53
CA GLN A 93 11.94 -3.43 -0.30
C GLN A 93 10.52 -3.97 -0.56
N GLN A 94 9.89 -3.61 -1.68
CA GLN A 94 8.57 -4.12 -2.07
C GLN A 94 8.60 -5.65 -2.25
N LEU A 95 9.65 -6.18 -2.90
CA LEU A 95 9.80 -7.63 -3.09
C LEU A 95 10.07 -8.34 -1.76
N ALA A 96 10.93 -7.79 -0.90
CA ALA A 96 11.20 -8.35 0.42
C ALA A 96 9.94 -8.36 1.30
N ALA A 97 9.18 -7.27 1.29
CA ALA A 97 7.91 -7.17 2.01
C ALA A 97 6.86 -8.16 1.48
N ALA A 98 6.78 -8.36 0.17
CA ALA A 98 5.88 -9.34 -0.43
C ALA A 98 6.22 -10.78 -0.02
N THR A 99 7.51 -11.14 -0.02
CA THR A 99 7.97 -12.46 0.48
C THR A 99 7.61 -12.64 1.95
N GLU A 100 7.88 -11.62 2.79
CA GLU A 100 7.54 -11.62 4.21
C GLU A 100 6.03 -11.76 4.45
N ALA A 101 5.20 -11.19 3.57
CA ALA A 101 3.75 -11.31 3.61
C ALA A 101 3.29 -12.72 3.26
N LEU A 102 3.86 -13.33 2.22
CA LEU A 102 3.56 -14.69 1.80
C LEU A 102 3.91 -15.70 2.89
N ASP A 103 5.07 -15.54 3.54
CA ASP A 103 5.50 -16.40 4.66
C ASP A 103 4.55 -16.34 5.87
N ARG A 104 3.83 -15.22 6.04
CA ARG A 104 2.82 -15.06 7.09
C ARG A 104 1.48 -15.67 6.68
N ALA A 105 1.08 -15.46 5.44
CA ALA A 105 -0.23 -15.86 4.93
C ALA A 105 -0.32 -17.36 4.64
N ILE A 106 0.79 -17.96 4.18
CA ILE A 106 0.83 -19.35 3.73
C ILE A 106 1.47 -20.22 4.82
N GLN A 107 0.70 -21.15 5.35
CA GLN A 107 1.17 -22.18 6.29
C GLN A 107 0.78 -23.55 5.73
N PHE A 108 1.76 -24.40 5.44
CA PHE A 108 1.52 -25.76 4.94
C PHE A 108 1.32 -26.79 6.07
N GLU A 109 1.63 -26.39 7.31
CA GLU A 109 1.50 -27.26 8.48
C GLU A 109 0.04 -27.39 8.93
N PRO A 110 -0.30 -28.50 9.64
CA PRO A 110 -1.60 -28.65 10.25
C PRO A 110 -1.93 -27.44 11.13
N ARG A 111 -3.15 -26.91 10.99
CA ARG A 111 -3.59 -25.75 11.77
C ARG A 111 -3.37 -26.05 13.27
N PRO A 112 -2.61 -25.21 13.98
CA PRO A 112 -2.36 -25.41 15.40
C PRO A 112 -3.68 -25.44 16.18
N ARG A 113 -3.72 -26.24 17.25
CA ARG A 113 -4.90 -26.34 18.11
C ARG A 113 -5.22 -24.98 18.71
N SER A 114 -6.42 -24.47 18.46
CA SER A 114 -6.91 -23.26 19.13
C SER A 114 -7.08 -23.54 20.62
N GLN A 115 -6.31 -22.88 21.47
CA GLN A 115 -6.51 -22.93 22.92
C GLN A 115 -7.28 -21.69 23.35
N ARG A 116 -8.44 -21.88 23.97
CA ARG A 116 -9.10 -20.85 24.75
C ARG A 116 -8.56 -20.95 26.17
N VAL A 117 -7.78 -19.96 26.59
CA VAL A 117 -7.37 -19.84 27.99
C VAL A 117 -8.41 -18.96 28.67
N ALA A 118 -9.14 -19.53 29.64
CA ALA A 118 -9.94 -18.72 30.54
C ALA A 118 -8.95 -17.96 31.44
N ALA A 119 -8.85 -16.65 31.25
CA ALA A 119 -8.11 -15.81 32.19
C ALA A 119 -8.89 -15.79 33.51
N SER A 120 -8.43 -16.58 34.49
CA SER A 120 -8.90 -16.41 35.86
C SER A 120 -8.24 -15.14 36.40
N PRO A 121 -8.99 -14.19 37.00
CA PRO A 121 -8.37 -13.07 37.66
C PRO A 121 -7.35 -13.59 38.68
N PRO A 122 -6.20 -12.92 38.85
CA PRO A 122 -5.21 -13.32 39.84
C PRO A 122 -5.88 -13.39 41.22
N ALA A 123 -5.47 -14.35 42.04
CA ALA A 123 -5.99 -14.47 43.41
C ALA A 123 -5.96 -13.10 44.10
N PRO A 124 -7.00 -12.70 44.85
CA PRO A 124 -7.09 -11.36 45.42
C PRO A 124 -5.90 -11.12 46.35
N HIS A 125 -4.88 -10.43 45.85
CA HIS A 125 -3.89 -9.80 46.69
C HIS A 125 -4.62 -8.61 47.34
N TYR A 126 -4.65 -8.61 48.68
CA TYR A 126 -5.50 -7.81 49.57
C TYR A 126 -5.34 -6.27 49.50
N LYS A 127 -4.91 -5.70 48.37
CA LYS A 127 -4.79 -4.25 48.14
C LYS A 127 -5.28 -3.81 46.75
N GLN A 128 -6.29 -4.47 46.20
CA GLN A 128 -6.94 -4.01 44.99
C GLN A 128 -8.14 -3.12 45.35
N THR A 129 -7.97 -1.82 45.08
CA THR A 129 -8.97 -0.75 45.24
C THR A 129 -10.22 -1.05 44.40
N ALA A 130 -11.36 -0.45 44.71
CA ALA A 130 -12.66 -0.70 44.06
C ALA A 130 -12.64 -0.65 42.51
N LEU A 131 -11.68 0.07 41.91
CA LEU A 131 -11.46 0.13 40.47
C LEU A 131 -10.97 -1.20 39.84
N THR A 132 -10.26 -2.05 40.58
CA THR A 132 -9.72 -3.31 40.03
C THR A 132 -10.77 -4.43 40.01
N ARG A 133 -11.80 -4.37 40.86
CA ARG A 133 -12.90 -5.36 40.89
C ARG A 133 -13.84 -5.20 39.69
N HIS A 134 -14.24 -3.96 39.38
CA HIS A 134 -15.10 -3.68 38.22
C HIS A 134 -14.42 -3.98 36.88
N HIS A 135 -13.11 -3.78 36.77
CA HIS A 135 -12.37 -4.07 35.54
C HIS A 135 -12.37 -5.56 35.14
N TRP A 136 -12.62 -6.50 36.07
CA TRP A 136 -12.71 -7.94 35.75
C TRP A 136 -14.15 -8.46 35.67
N GLU A 137 -15.11 -7.84 36.37
CA GLU A 137 -16.54 -8.19 36.26
C GLU A 137 -17.16 -7.73 34.94
N GLU A 138 -16.71 -6.60 34.39
CA GLU A 138 -17.24 -6.05 33.14
C GLU A 138 -16.51 -6.59 31.90
N ASN A 139 -15.28 -7.07 32.07
CA ASN A 139 -14.39 -7.40 30.96
C ASN A 139 -14.40 -8.91 30.71
N THR A 140 -15.49 -9.39 30.10
CA THR A 140 -15.72 -10.75 29.59
C THR A 140 -14.81 -11.05 28.39
N GLN A 141 -13.50 -10.81 28.50
CA GLN A 141 -12.56 -10.87 27.37
C GLN A 141 -12.29 -12.33 26.97
N GLU A 142 -13.19 -12.87 26.17
CA GLU A 142 -13.03 -14.12 25.42
C GLU A 142 -12.04 -13.98 24.24
N TYR A 143 -10.95 -13.21 24.31
CA TYR A 143 -10.13 -13.02 23.10
C TYR A 143 -8.64 -13.07 23.37
N LEU A 144 -8.01 -14.13 22.84
CA LEU A 144 -6.77 -14.16 22.06
C LEU A 144 -6.41 -15.64 21.80
N SER A 145 -6.63 -16.13 20.58
CA SER A 145 -6.02 -17.39 20.14
C SER A 145 -4.56 -17.11 19.80
N LEU A 146 -3.64 -17.44 20.71
CA LEU A 146 -2.20 -17.36 20.45
C LEU A 146 -1.79 -18.54 19.55
N PHE A 147 -1.37 -18.25 18.33
CA PHE A 147 -0.66 -19.22 17.50
C PHE A 147 0.82 -19.19 17.89
N ALA A 148 1.24 -20.08 18.77
CA ALA A 148 2.65 -20.25 19.12
C ALA A 148 3.37 -20.99 17.99
N ARG A 149 4.35 -20.33 17.33
CA ARG A 149 5.29 -20.97 16.40
C ARG A 149 6.30 -21.78 17.22
N ALA A 150 6.54 -23.03 16.83
CA ALA A 150 7.44 -23.94 17.54
C ALA A 150 8.93 -23.52 17.52
N GLN A 151 9.33 -22.54 16.70
CA GLN A 151 10.72 -22.11 16.58
C GLN A 151 10.85 -20.60 16.33
N GLY A 152 11.46 -19.89 17.29
CA GLY A 152 12.40 -18.79 17.04
C GLY A 152 11.89 -17.45 16.52
N THR A 153 11.76 -16.51 17.47
CA THR A 153 12.03 -15.05 17.38
C THR A 153 11.05 -14.09 16.66
N LYS A 154 10.53 -13.17 17.49
CA LYS A 154 10.00 -11.81 17.23
C LYS A 154 8.62 -11.69 16.56
N GLY A 155 7.61 -11.80 17.43
CA GLY A 155 6.23 -11.36 17.22
C GLY A 155 5.46 -11.60 18.52
N GLY A 156 5.85 -10.90 19.58
CA GLY A 156 5.43 -11.21 20.94
C GLY A 156 3.97 -10.84 21.22
N PHE A 157 3.22 -11.79 21.77
CA PHE A 157 2.23 -11.54 22.80
C PHE A 157 2.64 -12.40 24.00
N ALA A 158 2.84 -11.74 25.13
CA ALA A 158 3.36 -12.36 26.34
C ALA A 158 2.35 -13.35 26.93
N VAL A 159 2.83 -14.56 27.23
CA VAL A 159 2.17 -15.49 28.14
C VAL A 159 2.30 -14.88 29.54
N ILE A 160 1.18 -14.50 30.15
CA ILE A 160 1.15 -14.20 31.58
C ILE A 160 1.13 -15.57 32.29
N PRO A 161 2.05 -15.82 33.26
CA PRO A 161 2.13 -17.09 33.98
C PRO A 161 0.87 -17.42 34.79
#